data_AF-A0AA96UCC8-F1
#
_entry.id   AF-A0AA96UCC8-F1
#
_cell.length_a   1.000
_cell.length_b   1.000
_cell.length_c   1.000
_cell.angle_alpha   90.00
_cell.angle_beta   90.00
_cell.angle_gamma   90.00
#
_symmetry.space_group_name_H-M   'P 1'
#
loop_
_entity.id
_entity.type
_entity.pdbx_description
1 polymer ?
#
loop_
_entity_poly.entity_id
_entity_poly.type
_entity_poly.pdbx_seq_one_letter_code
_entity_poly.pdbx_strand_id
1 'polypeptide(L)'
;MPAQDDVRERHMAALFNLTVLPDRKRGDVDAHLHLPDGSVLDFELKSTTTGKSISTVRDFGPRHVEKWRNMHWLFGIFDDHSVNMIRCHYASPAHMQQWVDAQVDYAQPDIILGKYAPLGVTMESVHELFGDREFYTRKEAESVMKRNWSVSQYAAASDHPDGYSGTAMLEIMRARCEYVMSRGATRNNPHIEAWRIRQFPEISAEHAQTLRSLTRQFLQTAADTEQATA
;
A
#
# COMPACT_ATOMS: atom_id res chain seq x y z
N MET A 1 2.14 -3.37 20.32
CA MET A 1 2.05 -4.84 20.39
C MET A 1 2.04 -5.46 18.99
N PRO A 2 3.11 -5.29 18.18
CA PRO A 2 3.12 -5.78 16.79
C PRO A 2 2.91 -7.31 16.69
N ALA A 3 3.52 -8.06 17.60
CA ALA A 3 3.36 -9.51 17.67
C ALA A 3 1.90 -9.97 17.85
N GLN A 4 1.03 -9.15 18.47
CA GLN A 4 -0.38 -9.49 18.64
C GLN A 4 -1.20 -9.22 17.37
N ASP A 5 -0.86 -8.17 16.63
CA ASP A 5 -1.46 -7.89 15.32
C ASP A 5 -1.13 -9.01 14.33
N ASP A 6 0.15 -9.44 14.28
CA ASP A 6 0.62 -10.52 13.40
C ASP A 6 -0.04 -11.88 13.72
N VAL A 7 -0.39 -12.12 14.99
CA VAL A 7 -1.10 -13.34 15.39
C VAL A 7 -2.57 -13.29 14.96
N ARG A 8 -3.24 -12.14 15.11
CA ARG A 8 -4.62 -11.97 14.64
C ARG A 8 -4.73 -12.09 13.13
N GLU A 9 -3.80 -11.49 12.39
CA GLU A 9 -3.76 -11.56 10.93
C GLU A 9 -3.61 -13.01 10.44
N ARG A 10 -2.67 -13.77 11.02
CA ARG A 10 -2.50 -15.20 10.72
C ARG A 10 -3.74 -16.01 11.09
N HIS A 11 -4.39 -15.71 12.20
CA HIS A 11 -5.62 -16.37 12.60
C HIS A 11 -6.74 -16.10 11.58
N MET A 12 -6.90 -14.87 11.12
CA MET A 12 -7.85 -14.53 10.05
C MET A 12 -7.54 -15.31 8.77
N ALA A 13 -6.29 -15.29 8.29
CA ALA A 13 -5.90 -16.02 7.09
C ALA A 13 -6.26 -17.52 7.17
N ALA A 14 -5.99 -18.15 8.33
CA ALA A 14 -6.33 -19.55 8.56
C ALA A 14 -7.85 -19.81 8.55
N LEU A 15 -8.65 -19.00 9.26
CA LEU A 15 -10.11 -19.17 9.33
C LEU A 15 -10.80 -19.07 7.96
N PHE A 16 -10.26 -18.22 7.08
CA PHE A 16 -10.82 -17.96 5.76
C PHE A 16 -10.23 -18.86 4.65
N ASN A 17 -9.29 -19.74 4.98
CA ASN A 17 -8.50 -20.53 4.02
C ASN A 17 -7.84 -19.64 2.95
N LEU A 18 -7.13 -18.61 3.42
CA LEU A 18 -6.32 -17.72 2.59
C LEU A 18 -4.85 -18.15 2.62
N THR A 19 -4.12 -17.86 1.55
CA THR A 19 -2.68 -18.12 1.46
C THR A 19 -1.89 -16.85 1.74
N VAL A 20 -0.79 -16.98 2.48
CA VAL A 20 0.18 -15.90 2.74
C VAL A 20 1.50 -16.31 2.13
N LEU A 21 2.12 -15.43 1.36
CA LEU A 21 3.40 -15.73 0.71
C LEU A 21 4.51 -15.93 1.76
N PRO A 22 5.39 -16.95 1.62
CA PRO A 22 6.42 -17.27 2.61
C PRO A 22 7.41 -16.13 2.87
N ASP A 23 7.64 -15.28 1.88
CA ASP A 23 8.57 -14.15 1.89
C ASP A 23 7.87 -12.78 1.92
N ARG A 24 6.57 -12.75 2.28
CA ARG A 24 5.78 -11.52 2.39
C ARG A 24 6.50 -10.49 3.26
N LYS A 25 6.71 -9.29 2.71
CA LYS A 25 7.27 -8.14 3.39
C LYS A 25 6.17 -7.23 3.90
N ARG A 26 6.52 -6.39 4.88
CA ARG A 26 5.63 -5.36 5.38
C ARG A 26 5.28 -4.38 4.25
N GLY A 27 3.99 -4.27 3.94
CA GLY A 27 3.46 -3.42 2.87
C GLY A 27 2.93 -4.20 1.66
N ASP A 28 3.30 -5.47 1.53
CA ASP A 28 2.76 -6.37 0.51
C ASP A 28 1.28 -6.69 0.78
N VAL A 29 0.63 -7.42 -0.15
CA VAL A 29 -0.72 -7.96 0.05
C VAL A 29 -0.72 -8.89 1.27
N ASP A 30 -1.73 -8.79 2.12
CA ASP A 30 -1.75 -9.54 3.39
C ASP A 30 -2.04 -11.01 3.17
N ALA A 31 -3.00 -11.33 2.30
CA ALA A 31 -3.33 -12.70 1.94
C ALA A 31 -4.01 -12.80 0.56
N HIS A 32 -4.05 -14.01 0.01
CA HIS A 32 -4.67 -14.31 -1.27
C HIS A 32 -5.76 -15.38 -1.13
N LEU A 33 -6.85 -15.22 -1.88
CA LEU A 33 -7.88 -16.23 -2.06
C LEU A 33 -7.76 -16.83 -3.45
N HIS A 34 -7.47 -18.13 -3.52
CA HIS A 34 -7.49 -18.88 -4.78
C HIS A 34 -8.91 -19.39 -5.06
N LEU A 35 -9.43 -19.07 -6.23
CA LEU A 35 -10.73 -19.54 -6.70
C LEU A 35 -10.59 -20.81 -7.56
N PRO A 36 -11.65 -21.63 -7.68
CA PRO A 36 -11.60 -22.89 -8.44
C PRO A 36 -11.28 -22.73 -9.93
N ASP A 37 -11.54 -21.56 -10.51
CA ASP A 37 -11.23 -21.23 -11.91
C ASP A 37 -9.75 -20.82 -12.12
N GLY A 38 -8.93 -20.84 -11.06
CA GLY A 38 -7.53 -20.46 -11.08
C GLY A 38 -7.28 -18.98 -10.86
N SER A 39 -8.31 -18.14 -10.77
CA SER A 39 -8.16 -16.72 -10.44
C SER A 39 -7.73 -16.53 -8.98
N VAL A 40 -7.07 -15.40 -8.72
CA VAL A 40 -6.55 -15.05 -7.40
C VAL A 40 -7.09 -13.68 -7.02
N LEU A 41 -7.67 -13.59 -5.82
CA LEU A 41 -8.14 -12.33 -5.25
C LEU A 41 -7.23 -11.90 -4.11
N ASP A 42 -6.83 -10.64 -4.12
CA ASP A 42 -5.97 -10.05 -3.10
C ASP A 42 -6.80 -9.50 -1.93
N PHE A 43 -6.35 -9.79 -0.72
CA PHE A 43 -6.98 -9.38 0.53
C PHE A 43 -6.07 -8.51 1.38
N GLU A 44 -6.63 -7.40 1.86
CA GLU A 44 -6.08 -6.62 2.97
C GLU A 44 -6.79 -7.09 4.25
N LEU A 45 -6.01 -7.45 5.27
CA LEU A 45 -6.52 -7.95 6.53
C LEU A 45 -6.29 -6.88 7.60
N LYS A 46 -7.37 -6.48 8.26
CA LYS A 46 -7.29 -5.54 9.38
C LYS A 46 -8.03 -6.07 10.58
N SER A 47 -7.54 -5.73 11.77
CA SER A 47 -8.15 -6.13 13.03
C SER A 47 -8.24 -4.97 14.01
N THR A 48 -9.19 -5.07 14.95
CA THR A 48 -9.31 -4.16 16.10
C THR A 48 -9.94 -4.92 17.27
N THR A 49 -9.57 -4.56 18.50
CA THR A 49 -10.22 -5.09 19.72
C THR A 49 -11.30 -4.13 20.24
N THR A 50 -11.15 -2.83 19.99
CA THR A 50 -12.08 -1.81 20.50
C THR A 50 -13.35 -1.67 19.66
N GLY A 51 -13.30 -2.09 18.39
CA GLY A 51 -14.40 -1.91 17.44
C GLY A 51 -14.77 -0.45 17.15
N LYS A 52 -13.93 0.53 17.52
CA LYS A 52 -14.21 1.98 17.33
C LYS A 52 -13.78 2.48 15.95
N SER A 53 -12.58 2.11 15.53
CA SER A 53 -12.05 2.37 14.21
C SER A 53 -10.93 1.39 13.90
N ILE A 54 -10.53 1.34 12.64
CA ILE A 54 -9.44 0.51 12.14
C ILE A 54 -8.42 1.40 11.46
N SER A 55 -7.19 1.41 11.98
CA SER A 55 -6.04 2.04 11.32
C SER A 55 -5.65 1.28 10.07
N THR A 56 -5.21 1.97 9.03
CA THR A 56 -4.86 1.35 7.74
C THR A 56 -3.36 1.31 7.51
N VAL A 57 -2.74 2.46 7.25
CA VAL A 57 -1.31 2.59 6.99
C VAL A 57 -0.77 3.90 7.55
N ARG A 58 0.47 3.90 8.06
CA ARG A 58 1.10 5.11 8.61
C ARG A 58 1.21 6.23 7.59
N ASP A 59 1.78 5.94 6.43
CA ASP A 59 2.03 6.93 5.39
C ASP A 59 1.21 6.54 4.16
N PHE A 60 0.01 7.09 4.01
CA PHE A 60 -0.78 6.87 2.80
C PHE A 60 -0.02 7.44 1.58
N GLY A 61 -0.37 7.04 0.36
CA GLY A 61 0.41 7.46 -0.82
C GLY A 61 -0.15 6.90 -2.12
N PRO A 62 0.33 7.37 -3.28
CA PRO A 62 -0.10 6.87 -4.59
C PRO A 62 -0.03 5.33 -4.72
N ARG A 63 1.02 4.71 -4.18
CA ARG A 63 1.16 3.24 -4.16
C ARG A 63 0.03 2.54 -3.40
N HIS A 64 -0.46 3.15 -2.31
CA HIS A 64 -1.61 2.61 -1.57
C HIS A 64 -2.90 2.76 -2.35
N VAL A 65 -3.06 3.84 -3.11
CA VAL A 65 -4.21 4.02 -4.01
C VAL A 65 -4.24 2.92 -5.06
N GLU A 66 -3.11 2.67 -5.73
CA GLU A 66 -2.98 1.62 -6.73
C GLU A 66 -3.28 0.24 -6.13
N LYS A 67 -2.69 -0.05 -4.96
CA LYS A 67 -2.91 -1.30 -4.24
C LYS A 67 -4.39 -1.47 -3.87
N TRP A 68 -4.99 -0.52 -3.17
CA TRP A 68 -6.28 -0.70 -2.51
C TRP A 68 -7.50 -0.67 -3.45
N ARG A 69 -7.38 -0.09 -4.66
CA ARG A 69 -8.50 0.01 -5.61
C ARG A 69 -9.12 -1.33 -5.99
N ASN A 70 -8.30 -2.39 -6.07
CA ASN A 70 -8.75 -3.70 -6.52
C ASN A 70 -8.78 -4.74 -5.38
N MET A 71 -8.51 -4.32 -4.15
CA MET A 71 -8.43 -5.24 -3.01
C MET A 71 -9.78 -5.56 -2.41
N HIS A 72 -9.91 -6.81 -1.99
CA HIS A 72 -10.89 -7.20 -1.00
C HIS A 72 -10.37 -6.94 0.41
N TRP A 73 -11.28 -6.73 1.36
CA TRP A 73 -10.91 -6.42 2.74
C TRP A 73 -11.65 -7.32 3.71
N LEU A 74 -10.94 -7.73 4.75
CA LEU A 74 -11.52 -8.38 5.93
C LEU A 74 -11.21 -7.57 7.18
N PHE A 75 -12.24 -7.27 7.94
CA PHE A 75 -12.17 -6.49 9.17
C PHE A 75 -12.54 -7.38 10.36
N GLY A 76 -11.54 -7.96 11.01
CA GLY A 76 -11.72 -8.81 12.18
C GLY A 76 -11.94 -7.99 13.45
N ILE A 77 -13.02 -8.27 14.17
CA ILE A 77 -13.29 -7.70 15.50
C ILE A 77 -12.96 -8.78 16.54
N PHE A 78 -11.97 -8.51 17.36
CA PHE A 78 -11.46 -9.43 18.37
C PHE A 78 -11.92 -9.01 19.76
N ASP A 79 -11.96 -9.95 20.69
CA ASP A 79 -12.09 -9.63 22.11
C ASP A 79 -10.85 -8.88 22.64
N ASP A 80 -11.05 -8.13 23.71
CA ASP A 80 -9.97 -7.40 24.33
C ASP A 80 -8.93 -8.36 24.90
N HIS A 81 -7.65 -8.12 24.56
CA HIS A 81 -6.48 -8.89 24.99
C HIS A 81 -6.38 -10.34 24.51
N SER A 82 -7.22 -10.78 23.56
CA SER A 82 -7.16 -12.14 23.06
C SER A 82 -7.02 -12.21 21.52
N VAL A 83 -6.95 -13.44 21.02
CA VAL A 83 -6.88 -13.81 19.61
C VAL A 83 -8.20 -14.42 19.12
N ASN A 84 -9.23 -14.44 19.96
CA ASN A 84 -10.54 -14.93 19.59
C ASN A 84 -11.27 -13.86 18.77
N MET A 85 -11.52 -14.18 17.50
CA MET A 85 -12.30 -13.31 16.62
C MET A 85 -13.78 -13.48 16.97
N ILE A 86 -14.44 -12.38 17.35
CA ILE A 86 -15.87 -12.35 17.66
C ILE A 86 -16.69 -12.40 16.38
N ARG A 87 -16.29 -11.60 15.39
CA ARG A 87 -16.90 -11.51 14.06
C ARG A 87 -15.93 -10.88 13.08
N CYS A 88 -16.22 -11.03 11.79
CA CYS A 88 -15.50 -10.38 10.71
C CYS A 88 -16.48 -9.64 9.79
N HIS A 89 -16.04 -8.56 9.15
CA HIS A 89 -16.79 -7.94 8.07
C HIS A 89 -16.01 -8.03 6.76
N TYR A 90 -16.71 -8.33 5.67
CA TYR A 90 -16.13 -8.39 4.32
C TYR A 90 -16.50 -7.16 3.49
N ALA A 91 -15.51 -6.51 2.89
CA ALA A 91 -15.74 -5.47 1.89
C ALA A 91 -15.12 -5.84 0.55
N SER A 92 -15.89 -5.67 -0.53
CA SER A 92 -15.40 -5.76 -1.90
C SER A 92 -14.71 -4.46 -2.32
N PRO A 93 -13.98 -4.44 -3.44
CA PRO A 93 -13.49 -3.20 -4.05
C PRO A 93 -14.58 -2.12 -4.16
N ALA A 94 -15.77 -2.48 -4.63
CA ALA A 94 -16.89 -1.54 -4.75
C ALA A 94 -17.34 -0.96 -3.39
N HIS A 95 -17.38 -1.76 -2.33
CA HIS A 95 -17.70 -1.26 -0.98
C HIS A 95 -16.66 -0.26 -0.46
N MET A 96 -15.38 -0.47 -0.80
CA MET A 96 -14.27 0.37 -0.34
C MET A 96 -14.02 1.59 -1.21
N GLN A 97 -14.53 1.60 -2.45
CA GLN A 97 -14.28 2.65 -3.44
C GLN A 97 -14.49 4.06 -2.88
N GLN A 98 -15.66 4.33 -2.30
CA GLN A 98 -15.96 5.65 -1.74
C GLN A 98 -15.00 6.05 -0.60
N TRP A 99 -14.51 5.10 0.19
CA TRP A 99 -13.53 5.40 1.24
C TRP A 99 -12.17 5.73 0.65
N VAL A 100 -11.73 4.92 -0.32
CA VAL A 100 -10.45 5.10 -1.02
C VAL A 100 -10.44 6.43 -1.78
N ASP A 101 -11.51 6.76 -2.50
CA ASP A 101 -11.64 8.03 -3.22
C ASP A 101 -11.56 9.22 -2.27
N ALA A 102 -12.22 9.16 -1.12
CA ALA A 102 -12.10 10.22 -0.11
C ALA A 102 -10.66 10.34 0.45
N GLN A 103 -9.87 9.26 0.48
CA GLN A 103 -8.45 9.36 0.83
C GLN A 103 -7.63 9.99 -0.30
N VAL A 104 -7.94 9.65 -1.56
CA VAL A 104 -7.30 10.22 -2.76
C VAL A 104 -7.58 11.71 -2.84
N ASP A 105 -8.83 12.13 -2.71
CA ASP A 105 -9.24 13.53 -2.79
C ASP A 105 -8.53 14.37 -1.73
N TYR A 106 -8.44 13.85 -0.50
CA TYR A 106 -7.70 14.49 0.59
C TYR A 106 -6.21 14.62 0.26
N ALA A 107 -5.62 13.58 -0.32
CA ALA A 107 -4.20 13.50 -0.65
C ALA A 107 -3.82 14.26 -1.94
N GLN A 108 -4.80 14.63 -2.77
CA GLN A 108 -4.56 15.09 -4.13
C GLN A 108 -3.64 16.32 -4.23
N PRO A 109 -3.78 17.37 -3.39
CA PRO A 109 -2.87 18.52 -3.44
C PRO A 109 -1.41 18.11 -3.24
N ASP A 110 -1.17 17.21 -2.28
CA ASP A 110 0.18 16.75 -1.97
C ASP A 110 0.75 15.82 -3.04
N ILE A 111 -0.08 14.98 -3.66
CA ILE A 111 0.31 14.15 -4.81
C ILE A 111 0.75 15.04 -5.97
N ILE A 112 0.00 16.12 -6.25
CA ILE A 112 0.35 17.11 -7.27
C ILE A 112 1.67 17.79 -6.92
N LEU A 113 1.83 18.29 -5.68
CA LEU A 113 3.07 18.92 -5.24
C LEU A 113 4.26 17.97 -5.34
N GLY A 114 4.10 16.71 -4.95
CA GLY A 114 5.14 15.69 -5.02
C GLY A 114 5.59 15.37 -6.45
N LYS A 115 4.70 15.51 -7.43
CA LYS A 115 5.04 15.38 -8.86
C LYS A 115 5.87 16.55 -9.38
N TYR A 116 5.59 17.78 -8.92
CA TYR A 116 6.24 18.98 -9.45
C TYR A 116 7.48 19.42 -8.65
N ALA A 117 7.56 19.10 -7.35
CA ALA A 117 8.69 19.47 -6.50
C ALA A 117 10.07 19.00 -7.04
N PRO A 118 10.22 17.78 -7.60
CA PRO A 118 11.49 17.35 -8.18
C PRO A 118 11.96 18.24 -9.34
N LEU A 119 11.04 18.86 -10.09
CA LEU A 119 11.41 19.77 -11.19
C LEU A 119 12.09 21.04 -10.69
N GLY A 120 11.85 21.42 -9.43
CA GLY A 120 12.54 22.53 -8.76
C GLY A 120 13.96 22.18 -8.30
N VAL A 121 14.36 20.90 -8.34
CA VAL A 121 15.76 20.51 -8.14
C VAL A 121 16.51 20.81 -9.43
N THR A 122 17.56 21.61 -9.31
CA THR A 122 18.35 22.13 -10.43
C THR A 122 19.82 21.79 -10.26
N MET A 123 20.62 22.12 -11.29
CA MET A 123 22.07 21.95 -11.27
C MET A 123 22.72 22.76 -10.14
N GLU A 124 22.19 23.94 -9.84
CA GLU A 124 22.59 24.74 -8.68
C GLU A 124 22.40 23.99 -7.37
N SER A 125 21.32 23.20 -7.22
CA SER A 125 21.10 22.37 -6.02
C SER A 125 22.20 21.32 -5.82
N VAL A 126 22.71 20.72 -6.91
CA VAL A 126 23.80 19.75 -6.86
C VAL A 126 25.10 20.45 -6.47
N HIS A 127 25.38 21.61 -7.08
CA HIS A 127 26.58 22.39 -6.79
C HIS A 127 26.58 22.92 -5.35
N GLU A 128 25.43 23.30 -4.80
CA GLU A 128 25.32 23.72 -3.40
C GLU A 128 25.64 22.55 -2.44
N LEU A 129 25.22 21.33 -2.77
CA LEU A 129 25.39 20.18 -1.89
C LEU A 129 26.80 19.56 -1.96
N PHE A 130 27.41 19.56 -3.14
CA PHE A 130 28.66 18.82 -3.39
C PHE A 130 29.79 19.67 -4.00
N GLY A 131 29.52 20.92 -4.37
CA GLY A 131 30.39 21.76 -5.19
C GLY A 131 30.26 21.48 -6.68
N ASP A 132 30.75 22.40 -7.50
CA ASP A 132 30.94 22.21 -8.94
C ASP A 132 32.17 21.31 -9.18
N ARG A 133 31.94 20.17 -9.84
CA ARG A 133 32.95 19.15 -10.10
C ARG A 133 32.67 18.46 -11.42
N GLU A 134 33.72 17.94 -12.05
CA GLU A 134 33.61 17.16 -13.28
C GLU A 134 32.79 15.86 -13.09
N PHE A 135 32.95 15.20 -11.94
CA PHE A 135 32.18 14.02 -11.57
C PHE A 135 31.95 13.95 -10.06
N TYR A 136 30.99 13.10 -9.68
CA TYR A 136 30.61 12.77 -8.33
C TYR A 136 30.76 11.28 -8.08
N THR A 137 31.05 10.92 -6.83
CA THR A 137 31.33 9.54 -6.43
C THR A 137 30.07 8.77 -6.10
N ARG A 138 30.16 7.44 -6.16
CA ARG A 138 29.09 6.55 -5.64
C ARG A 138 28.73 6.81 -4.19
N LYS A 139 29.69 7.19 -3.35
CA LYS A 139 29.43 7.49 -1.94
C LYS A 139 28.53 8.72 -1.78
N GLU A 140 28.72 9.74 -2.62
CA GLU A 140 27.87 10.93 -2.65
C GLU A 140 26.46 10.59 -3.14
N ALA A 141 26.33 9.81 -4.22
CA ALA A 141 25.04 9.31 -4.70
C ALA A 141 24.29 8.49 -3.63
N GLU A 142 25.00 7.59 -2.93
CA GLU A 142 24.47 6.82 -1.80
C GLU A 142 24.04 7.73 -0.64
N SER A 143 24.73 8.87 -0.43
CA SER A 143 24.38 9.83 0.60
C SER A 143 23.09 10.59 0.29
N VAL A 144 22.78 10.84 -0.99
CA VAL A 144 21.50 11.41 -1.45
C VAL A 144 20.40 10.37 -1.26
N MET A 145 20.57 9.20 -1.86
CA MET A 145 19.55 8.15 -1.89
C MET A 145 19.40 7.40 -0.56
N LYS A 146 20.31 7.61 0.40
CA LYS A 146 20.37 6.90 1.69
C LYS A 146 20.36 5.38 1.52
N ARG A 147 21.06 4.89 0.48
CA ARG A 147 21.11 3.46 0.11
C ARG A 147 19.75 2.84 -0.22
N ASN A 148 18.77 3.66 -0.66
CA ASN A 148 17.47 3.15 -1.09
C ASN A 148 17.49 2.46 -2.45
N TRP A 149 18.54 2.65 -3.25
CA TRP A 149 18.75 1.94 -4.50
C TRP A 149 19.58 0.68 -4.31
N SER A 150 19.32 -0.33 -5.14
CA SER A 150 20.16 -1.52 -5.26
C SER A 150 21.51 -1.17 -5.90
N VAL A 151 22.48 -2.09 -5.79
CA VAL A 151 23.78 -1.95 -6.46
C VAL A 151 23.62 -1.78 -7.98
N SER A 152 22.69 -2.52 -8.59
CA SER A 152 22.43 -2.43 -10.03
C SER A 152 21.81 -1.10 -10.44
N GLN A 153 20.93 -0.51 -9.61
CA GLN A 153 20.35 0.81 -9.88
C GLN A 153 21.41 1.91 -9.84
N TYR A 154 22.32 1.90 -8.86
CA TYR A 154 23.46 2.83 -8.85
C TYR A 154 24.34 2.65 -10.09
N ALA A 155 24.69 1.41 -10.43
CA ALA A 155 25.52 1.13 -11.60
C ALA A 155 24.86 1.62 -12.90
N ALA A 156 23.55 1.43 -13.05
CA ALA A 156 22.80 1.87 -14.23
C ALA A 156 22.68 3.41 -14.35
N ALA A 157 22.73 4.12 -13.21
CA ALA A 157 22.69 5.59 -13.20
C ALA A 157 24.07 6.24 -13.37
N SER A 158 25.16 5.46 -13.34
CA SER A 158 26.53 5.94 -13.52
C SER A 158 26.79 6.18 -15.01
N ASP A 159 27.03 7.42 -15.40
CA ASP A 159 27.26 7.83 -16.79
C ASP A 159 28.68 8.37 -17.04
N HIS A 160 29.54 8.35 -16.01
CA HIS A 160 30.93 8.79 -16.08
C HIS A 160 31.87 7.63 -15.66
N PRO A 161 33.06 7.46 -16.28
CA PRO A 161 34.00 6.39 -15.93
C PRO A 161 34.35 6.32 -14.43
N ASP A 162 34.48 7.48 -13.79
CA ASP A 162 34.82 7.61 -12.38
C ASP A 162 33.59 7.79 -11.44
N GLY A 163 32.37 7.72 -11.99
CA GLY A 163 31.14 7.85 -11.21
C GLY A 163 29.97 8.47 -11.99
N TYR A 164 29.51 9.62 -11.53
CA TYR A 164 28.30 10.28 -12.01
C TYR A 164 28.65 11.68 -12.50
N SER A 165 28.20 12.05 -13.69
CA SER A 165 28.21 13.43 -14.15
C SER A 165 27.30 14.30 -13.27
N GLY A 166 27.38 15.62 -13.42
CA GLY A 166 26.42 16.55 -12.79
C GLY A 166 24.97 16.27 -13.19
N THR A 167 24.73 15.90 -14.46
CA THR A 167 23.39 15.54 -14.94
C THR A 167 22.87 14.28 -14.26
N ALA A 168 23.69 13.23 -14.14
CA ALA A 168 23.29 12.02 -13.44
C ALA A 168 23.02 12.29 -11.95
N MET A 169 23.87 13.10 -11.29
CA MET A 169 23.65 13.48 -9.89
C MET A 169 22.38 14.31 -9.70
N LEU A 170 22.05 15.20 -10.65
CA LEU A 170 20.79 15.95 -10.66
C LEU A 170 19.59 14.99 -10.72
N GLU A 171 19.60 14.01 -11.61
CA GLU A 171 18.52 13.03 -11.72
C GLU A 171 18.41 12.15 -10.46
N ILE A 172 19.53 11.82 -9.81
CA ILE A 172 19.53 11.13 -8.51
C ILE A 172 18.88 11.99 -7.43
N MET A 173 19.19 13.29 -7.37
CA MET A 173 18.57 14.22 -6.41
C MET A 173 17.07 14.41 -6.68
N ARG A 174 16.66 14.46 -7.95
CA ARG A 174 15.24 14.49 -8.36
C ARG A 174 14.50 13.23 -7.94
N ALA A 175 15.06 12.06 -8.23
CA ALA A 175 14.51 10.78 -7.81
C ALA A 175 14.40 10.68 -6.28
N ARG A 176 15.37 11.24 -5.55
CA ARG A 176 15.29 11.33 -4.09
C ARG A 176 14.18 12.25 -3.61
N CYS A 177 14.04 13.43 -4.21
CA CYS A 177 12.99 14.38 -3.89
C CYS A 177 11.61 13.74 -4.09
N GLU A 178 11.40 13.12 -5.27
CA GLU A 178 10.18 12.39 -5.60
C GLU A 178 9.89 11.29 -4.56
N TYR A 179 10.91 10.49 -4.23
CA TYR A 179 10.78 9.44 -3.22
C TYR A 179 10.35 9.99 -1.85
N VAL A 180 10.95 11.10 -1.39
CA VAL A 180 10.60 11.68 -0.08
C VAL A 180 9.19 12.26 -0.11
N MET A 181 8.83 13.00 -1.16
CA MET A 181 7.50 13.59 -1.30
C MET A 181 6.40 12.53 -1.38
N SER A 182 6.63 11.47 -2.17
CA SER A 182 5.67 10.35 -2.32
C SER A 182 5.46 9.55 -1.02
N ARG A 183 6.38 9.63 -0.05
CA ARG A 183 6.32 8.91 1.23
C ARG A 183 5.77 9.77 2.38
N GLY A 184 5.72 11.09 2.23
CA GLY A 184 5.45 12.02 3.35
C GLY A 184 4.24 12.94 3.18
N ALA A 185 3.58 12.93 2.03
CA ALA A 185 2.66 13.99 1.66
C ALA A 185 1.30 13.40 1.23
N THR A 186 0.50 12.85 2.15
CA THR A 186 -0.90 12.55 1.77
C THR A 186 -1.85 12.52 2.97
N ARG A 187 -1.63 11.63 3.95
CA ARG A 187 -2.48 11.47 5.15
C ARG A 187 -1.81 10.49 6.12
N ASN A 188 -1.53 10.95 7.34
CA ASN A 188 -0.98 10.06 8.36
C ASN A 188 -2.07 9.20 8.98
N ASN A 189 -1.91 7.88 8.90
CA ASN A 189 -2.75 6.90 9.57
C ASN A 189 -4.25 7.09 9.36
N PRO A 190 -4.77 7.07 8.11
CA PRO A 190 -6.20 7.16 7.92
C PRO A 190 -6.92 5.99 8.60
N HIS A 191 -8.03 6.30 9.23
CA HIS A 191 -8.89 5.33 9.90
C HIS A 191 -10.15 5.06 9.08
N ILE A 192 -10.60 3.81 9.13
CA ILE A 192 -11.94 3.43 8.69
C ILE A 192 -12.84 3.42 9.92
N GLU A 193 -13.90 4.21 9.88
CA GLU A 193 -14.85 4.37 10.98
C GLU A 193 -15.70 3.11 11.17
N ALA A 194 -15.98 2.75 12.43
CA ALA A 194 -16.78 1.56 12.73
C ALA A 194 -18.19 1.57 12.13
N TRP A 195 -18.81 2.75 12.00
CA TRP A 195 -20.15 2.84 11.40
C TRP A 195 -20.14 2.40 9.93
N ARG A 196 -19.05 2.63 9.20
CA ARG A 196 -18.89 2.19 7.82
C ARG A 196 -18.68 0.68 7.76
N ILE A 197 -17.81 0.15 8.63
CA ILE A 197 -17.55 -1.29 8.71
C ILE A 197 -18.84 -2.09 9.00
N ARG A 198 -19.70 -1.58 9.90
CA ARG A 198 -20.98 -2.21 10.24
C ARG A 198 -21.99 -2.30 9.08
N GLN A 199 -21.78 -1.56 8.00
CA GLN A 199 -22.62 -1.64 6.79
C GLN A 199 -22.22 -2.79 5.88
N PHE A 200 -21.02 -3.36 6.08
CA PHE A 200 -20.50 -4.44 5.28
C PHE A 200 -21.01 -5.80 5.76
N PRO A 201 -21.17 -6.80 4.85
CA PRO A 201 -21.56 -8.15 5.20
C PRO A 201 -20.75 -8.71 6.38
N GLU A 202 -21.45 -9.15 7.42
CA GLU A 202 -20.86 -9.80 8.58
C GLU A 202 -20.67 -11.30 8.30
N ILE A 203 -19.53 -11.83 8.77
CA ILE A 203 -19.20 -13.24 8.76
C ILE A 203 -18.89 -13.66 10.20
N SER A 204 -19.75 -14.50 10.76
CA SER A 204 -19.65 -15.03 12.12
C SER A 204 -19.57 -16.57 12.18
N ALA A 205 -19.84 -17.25 11.06
CA ALA A 205 -19.77 -18.70 10.94
C ALA A 205 -19.42 -19.11 9.49
N GLU A 206 -18.97 -20.36 9.32
CA GLU A 206 -18.60 -20.93 8.01
C GLU A 206 -17.66 -20.03 7.21
N HIS A 207 -16.69 -19.41 7.90
CA HIS A 207 -15.88 -18.28 7.44
C HIS A 207 -15.39 -18.42 5.99
N ALA A 208 -14.70 -19.52 5.69
CA ALA A 208 -14.15 -19.80 4.38
C ALA A 208 -15.23 -19.96 3.27
N GLN A 209 -16.37 -20.58 3.59
CA GLN A 209 -17.46 -20.80 2.64
C GLN A 209 -18.26 -19.51 2.40
N THR A 210 -18.58 -18.79 3.46
CA THR A 210 -19.28 -17.50 3.41
C THR A 210 -18.48 -16.50 2.60
N LEU A 211 -17.16 -16.38 2.85
CA LEU A 211 -16.29 -15.49 2.08
C LEU A 211 -16.31 -15.80 0.58
N ARG A 212 -16.14 -17.08 0.20
CA ARG A 212 -16.17 -17.50 -1.21
C ARG A 212 -17.50 -17.23 -1.90
N SER A 213 -18.60 -17.26 -1.14
CA SER A 213 -19.93 -16.96 -1.67
C SER A 213 -20.09 -15.46 -1.92
N LEU A 214 -19.63 -14.62 -0.98
CA LEU A 214 -19.64 -13.17 -1.11
C LEU A 214 -18.74 -12.67 -2.24
N THR A 215 -17.53 -13.24 -2.39
CA THR A 215 -16.62 -12.88 -3.49
C THR A 215 -17.20 -13.28 -4.85
N ARG A 216 -17.78 -14.48 -4.96
CA ARG A 216 -18.48 -14.91 -6.19
C ARG A 216 -19.64 -13.98 -6.55
N GLN A 217 -20.46 -13.60 -5.57
CA GLN A 217 -21.57 -12.67 -5.80
C GLN A 217 -21.07 -11.31 -6.32
N PHE A 218 -19.98 -10.79 -5.73
CA PHE A 218 -19.36 -9.56 -6.21
C PHE A 218 -18.87 -9.68 -7.66
N LEU A 219 -18.12 -10.74 -7.97
CA LEU A 219 -17.59 -10.96 -9.32
C LEU A 219 -18.69 -11.09 -10.38
N GLN A 220 -19.78 -11.78 -10.05
CA GLN A 220 -20.94 -11.88 -10.95
C GLN A 220 -21.57 -10.52 -11.20
N THR A 221 -21.80 -9.73 -10.14
CA THR A 221 -22.40 -8.39 -10.24
C THR A 221 -21.52 -7.45 -11.08
N ALA A 222 -20.19 -7.54 -10.92
CA ALA A 222 -19.24 -6.76 -11.71
C ALA A 222 -19.29 -7.15 -13.20
N ALA A 223 -19.28 -8.45 -13.51
CA ALA A 223 -19.37 -8.94 -14.89
C ALA A 223 -20.68 -8.52 -15.57
N ASP A 224 -21.81 -8.59 -14.85
CA ASP A 224 -23.12 -8.19 -15.38
C ASP A 224 -23.16 -6.68 -15.69
N THR A 225 -22.50 -5.86 -14.85
CA THR A 225 -22.39 -4.40 -15.05
C THR A 225 -21.54 -4.05 -16.26
N GLU A 226 -20.41 -4.75 -16.46
CA GLU A 226 -19.55 -4.57 -17.63
C GLU A 226 -20.29 -4.94 -18.93
N GLN A 227 -21.03 -6.05 -18.94
CA GLN A 227 -21.83 -6.45 -20.11
C GLN A 227 -22.95 -5.46 -20.42
N ALA A 228 -23.57 -4.86 -19.40
CA ALA A 228 -24.63 -3.87 -19.59
C ALA A 228 -24.13 -2.51 -20.09
N THR A 229 -22.81 -2.23 -19.97
CA THR A 229 -22.19 -0.95 -20.33
C THR A 229 -21.32 -1.00 -21.58
N ALA A 230 -21.13 -2.19 -22.17
CA ALA A 230 -20.42 -2.44 -23.43
C ALA A 230 -21.36 -2.33 -24.66
#